data_AF-A0A814AX89-F1
#
_entry.id   AF-A0A814AX89-F1
#
_cell.length_a   1.000
_cell.length_b   1.000
_cell.length_c   1.000
_cell.angle_alpha   90.00
_cell.angle_beta   90.00
_cell.angle_gamma   90.00
#
_symmetry.space_group_name_H-M   'P 1'
#
loop_
_entity.id
_entity.type
_entity.pdbx_description
1 polymer ?
#
loop_
_entity_poly.entity_id
_entity_poly.type
_entity_poly.pdbx_seq_one_letter_code
_entity_poly.pdbx_strand_id
1 'polypeptide(L)'
;MIPVPQYPLYSATLSEYGAYQIEYYLDEENNWALNIDELERALNESKDRCVPRGIVIINPGNPTGQVLSRENIENIIRFAEKHSLFILADEVYQENIYLPDSKFHSFKKVLMDLGSPYNHMEMASFHSASKGWHGECGSRGAYYELINIDKDVRMQVNKLISACLCSSSWGQAVMGAIINPPKEGEQSYELYKKERTDVLNRLKEKANLVSELFNSIEGFQCNTVMGAMYAFPRVDLPQRAIEHAKSKKMAPDAFYCFELLEKTGICVVPGSGFKQRPGTHHLRTTILPPINQMKDMVERFRAFHTAFLNEWK
;
A
#
# COMPACT_ATOMS: atom_id res chain seq x y z
N MET A 1 6.46 -13.85 -2.92
CA MET A 1 5.00 -13.62 -2.96
C MET A 1 4.73 -12.15 -2.75
N ILE A 2 3.89 -11.53 -3.58
CA ILE A 2 3.54 -10.11 -3.49
C ILE A 2 2.02 -9.91 -3.69
N PRO A 3 1.41 -8.90 -3.05
CA PRO A 3 -0.03 -8.70 -3.10
C PRO A 3 -0.49 -8.24 -4.49
N VAL A 4 -1.76 -8.49 -4.80
CA VAL A 4 -2.47 -7.87 -5.91
C VAL A 4 -3.78 -7.30 -5.38
N PRO A 5 -4.02 -5.98 -5.45
CA PRO A 5 -3.14 -4.94 -6.01
C PRO A 5 -1.84 -4.72 -5.22
N GLN A 6 -0.76 -4.31 -5.91
CA GLN A 6 0.58 -4.09 -5.33
C GLN A 6 1.04 -2.64 -5.43
N TYR A 7 1.99 -2.23 -4.58
CA TYR A 7 2.90 -1.14 -4.92
C TYR A 7 3.92 -1.62 -5.98
N PRO A 8 3.97 -1.04 -7.21
CA PRO A 8 4.68 -1.64 -8.34
C PRO A 8 6.20 -1.81 -8.19
N LEU A 9 6.81 -1.16 -7.19
CA LEU A 9 8.22 -1.33 -6.83
C LEU A 9 8.57 -2.81 -6.72
N TYR A 10 7.75 -3.62 -6.05
CA TYR A 10 8.04 -5.03 -5.84
C TYR A 10 8.11 -5.84 -7.14
N SER A 11 7.12 -5.71 -8.03
CA SER A 11 7.18 -6.38 -9.33
C SER A 11 8.33 -5.91 -10.21
N ALA A 12 8.67 -4.61 -10.16
CA ALA A 12 9.80 -4.07 -10.92
C ALA A 12 11.13 -4.63 -10.41
N THR A 13 11.32 -4.63 -9.09
CA THR A 13 12.52 -5.19 -8.45
C THR A 13 12.66 -6.70 -8.69
N LEU A 14 11.56 -7.47 -8.61
CA LEU A 14 11.61 -8.89 -8.93
C LEU A 14 12.02 -9.12 -10.39
N SER A 15 11.52 -8.31 -11.32
CA SER A 15 11.90 -8.39 -12.73
C SER A 15 13.37 -8.05 -12.96
N GLU A 16 13.87 -7.00 -12.29
CA GLU A 16 15.28 -6.58 -12.35
C GLU A 16 16.24 -7.69 -11.90
N TYR A 17 15.88 -8.42 -10.84
CA TYR A 17 16.68 -9.53 -10.33
C TYR A 17 16.33 -10.89 -10.96
N GLY A 18 15.46 -10.94 -11.97
CA GLY A 18 15.05 -12.20 -12.61
C GLY A 18 14.35 -13.19 -11.67
N ALA A 19 13.71 -12.69 -10.61
CA ALA A 19 13.02 -13.49 -9.61
C ALA A 19 11.57 -13.78 -10.03
N TYR A 20 11.12 -15.02 -9.82
CA TYR A 20 9.75 -15.41 -10.15
C TYR A 20 8.73 -14.72 -9.23
N GLN A 21 7.72 -14.09 -9.83
CA GLN A 21 6.65 -13.41 -9.12
C GLN A 21 5.50 -14.37 -8.79
N ILE A 22 5.31 -14.65 -7.50
CA ILE A 22 4.10 -15.32 -6.98
C ILE A 22 3.11 -14.24 -6.55
N GLU A 23 1.96 -14.16 -7.20
CA GLU A 23 0.88 -13.21 -6.90
C GLU A 23 -0.14 -13.84 -5.97
N TYR A 24 -0.56 -13.09 -4.94
CA TYR A 24 -1.73 -13.42 -4.16
C TYR A 24 -2.71 -12.25 -4.16
N TYR A 25 -3.99 -12.52 -4.30
CA TYR A 25 -5.01 -11.48 -4.40
C TYR A 25 -5.49 -11.05 -3.01
N LEU A 26 -5.55 -9.74 -2.79
CA LEU A 26 -6.26 -9.19 -1.64
C LEU A 26 -7.77 -9.37 -1.83
N ASP A 27 -8.49 -9.52 -0.72
CA ASP A 27 -9.93 -9.75 -0.71
C ASP A 27 -10.70 -8.42 -0.72
N GLU A 28 -11.01 -7.93 -1.92
CA GLU A 28 -11.76 -6.68 -2.12
C GLU A 28 -13.07 -6.67 -1.34
N GLU A 29 -13.81 -7.78 -1.31
CA GLU A 29 -15.13 -7.86 -0.67
C GLU A 29 -15.04 -7.75 0.85
N ASN A 30 -13.88 -8.09 1.42
CA ASN A 30 -13.59 -8.00 2.84
C ASN A 30 -12.54 -6.93 3.16
N ASN A 31 -12.74 -5.70 2.66
CA ASN A 31 -11.88 -4.54 2.95
C ASN A 31 -10.40 -4.74 2.62
N TRP A 32 -10.10 -5.47 1.54
CA TRP A 32 -8.74 -5.82 1.12
C TRP A 32 -7.94 -6.61 2.16
N ALA A 33 -8.64 -7.36 3.02
CA ALA A 33 -8.01 -8.28 3.96
C ALA A 33 -7.20 -9.35 3.22
N LEU A 34 -6.21 -9.90 3.92
CA LEU A 34 -5.41 -10.99 3.39
C LEU A 34 -5.99 -12.32 3.85
N ASN A 35 -6.27 -13.20 2.89
CA ASN A 35 -6.84 -14.53 3.13
C ASN A 35 -5.76 -15.63 3.04
N ILE A 36 -5.70 -16.52 4.04
CA ILE A 36 -4.70 -17.59 4.09
C ILE A 36 -4.94 -18.66 3.00
N ASP A 37 -6.19 -18.97 2.68
CA ASP A 37 -6.52 -19.92 1.62
C ASP A 37 -6.04 -19.42 0.25
N GLU A 38 -6.10 -18.11 0.04
CA GLU A 38 -5.57 -17.46 -1.15
C GLU A 38 -4.04 -17.50 -1.19
N LEU A 39 -3.36 -17.35 -0.04
CA LEU A 39 -1.90 -17.55 0.02
C LEU A 39 -1.51 -19.01 -0.29
N GLU A 40 -2.26 -19.98 0.24
CA GLU A 40 -2.06 -21.40 -0.04
C GLU A 40 -2.28 -21.71 -1.53
N ARG A 41 -3.34 -21.18 -2.14
CA ARG A 41 -3.59 -21.27 -3.59
C ARG A 41 -2.40 -20.75 -4.39
N ALA A 42 -1.95 -19.54 -4.08
CA ALA A 42 -0.84 -18.89 -4.80
C ALA A 42 0.47 -19.70 -4.72
N LEU A 43 0.77 -20.29 -3.56
CA LEU A 43 1.91 -21.19 -3.41
C LEU A 43 1.73 -22.46 -4.23
N ASN A 44 0.58 -23.12 -4.12
CA ASN A 44 0.29 -24.39 -4.80
C ASN A 44 0.42 -24.27 -6.33
N GLU A 45 -0.11 -23.21 -6.93
CA GLU A 45 0.00 -22.96 -8.38
C GLU A 45 1.44 -22.64 -8.84
N SER A 46 2.31 -22.26 -7.91
CA SER A 46 3.69 -21.85 -8.21
C SER A 46 4.72 -22.95 -7.94
N LYS A 47 4.32 -24.09 -7.36
CA LYS A 47 5.21 -25.19 -6.93
C LYS A 47 6.13 -25.72 -8.03
N ASP A 48 5.61 -25.86 -9.25
CA ASP A 48 6.36 -26.41 -10.39
C ASP A 48 7.19 -25.36 -11.13
N ARG A 49 7.11 -24.08 -10.72
CA ARG A 49 7.71 -22.94 -11.44
C ARG A 49 8.85 -22.29 -10.69
N CYS A 50 8.82 -22.34 -9.36
CA CYS A 50 9.84 -21.72 -8.52
C CYS A 50 9.87 -22.33 -7.13
N VAL A 51 10.92 -22.02 -6.37
CA VAL A 51 10.96 -22.26 -4.93
C VAL A 51 10.56 -20.95 -4.24
N PRO A 52 9.41 -20.90 -3.54
CA PRO A 52 9.02 -19.73 -2.77
C PRO A 52 10.07 -19.41 -1.68
N ARG A 53 10.50 -18.15 -1.57
CA ARG A 53 11.52 -17.73 -0.59
C ARG A 53 11.05 -16.66 0.40
N GLY A 54 9.99 -15.94 0.08
CA GLY A 54 9.49 -14.89 0.94
C GLY A 54 8.16 -14.30 0.50
N ILE A 55 7.59 -13.54 1.40
CA ILE A 55 6.31 -12.86 1.24
C ILE A 55 6.46 -11.39 1.63
N VAL A 56 6.00 -10.50 0.74
CA VAL A 56 5.91 -9.07 0.99
C VAL A 56 4.53 -8.78 1.53
N ILE A 57 4.44 -8.11 2.68
CA ILE A 57 3.19 -7.59 3.22
C ILE A 57 3.29 -6.07 3.30
N ILE A 58 2.30 -5.37 2.74
CA ILE A 58 2.22 -3.90 2.78
C ILE A 58 1.12 -3.53 3.77
N ASN A 59 1.49 -2.97 4.93
CA ASN A 59 0.56 -2.64 5.99
C ASN A 59 0.96 -1.35 6.74
N PRO A 60 0.16 -0.27 6.70
CA PRO A 60 -1.07 -0.08 5.91
C PRO A 60 -0.84 -0.17 4.39
N GLY A 61 -1.84 -0.68 3.67
CA GLY A 61 -1.69 -1.05 2.26
C GLY A 61 -1.67 0.12 1.27
N ASN A 62 -0.96 -0.08 0.16
CA ASN A 62 -0.92 0.79 -1.00
C ASN A 62 -1.03 -0.09 -2.26
N PRO A 63 -2.04 0.11 -3.11
CA PRO A 63 -2.92 1.29 -3.23
C PRO A 63 -4.21 1.27 -2.38
N THR A 64 -4.45 0.18 -1.66
CA THR A 64 -5.78 -0.21 -1.15
C THR A 64 -6.18 0.45 0.17
N GLY A 65 -5.24 0.99 0.96
CA GLY A 65 -5.54 1.77 2.16
C GLY A 65 -6.06 0.98 3.36
N GLN A 66 -6.04 -0.36 3.31
CA GLN A 66 -6.43 -1.22 4.43
C GLN A 66 -5.38 -1.25 5.54
N VAL A 67 -5.83 -1.59 6.75
CA VAL A 67 -4.97 -1.81 7.91
C VAL A 67 -5.26 -3.21 8.44
N LEU A 68 -4.24 -4.06 8.50
CA LEU A 68 -4.40 -5.45 8.95
C LEU A 68 -4.66 -5.52 10.45
N SER A 69 -5.61 -6.37 10.84
CA SER A 69 -5.83 -6.69 12.25
C SER A 69 -4.67 -7.50 12.82
N ARG A 70 -4.52 -7.47 14.16
CA ARG A 70 -3.51 -8.29 14.84
C ARG A 70 -3.68 -9.79 14.54
N GLU A 71 -4.92 -10.29 14.56
CA GLU A 71 -5.24 -11.68 14.23
C GLU A 71 -4.83 -12.04 12.80
N ASN A 72 -5.07 -11.16 11.83
CA ASN A 72 -4.66 -11.42 10.45
C ASN A 72 -3.13 -11.48 10.32
N ILE A 73 -2.41 -10.58 11.01
CA ILE A 73 -0.93 -10.62 11.07
C ILE A 73 -0.44 -11.93 11.71
N GLU A 74 -1.06 -12.41 12.79
CA GLU A 74 -0.71 -13.71 13.38
C GLU A 74 -0.89 -14.86 12.40
N ASN A 75 -2.02 -14.89 11.69
CA ASN A 75 -2.30 -15.93 10.71
C ASN A 75 -1.27 -15.92 9.56
N ILE A 76 -0.84 -14.73 9.12
CA ILE A 76 0.22 -14.57 8.11
C ILE A 76 1.56 -15.08 8.64
N ILE A 77 1.91 -14.76 9.89
CA ILE A 77 3.16 -15.23 10.51
C ILE A 77 3.17 -16.76 10.61
N ARG A 78 2.06 -17.36 11.05
CA ARG A 78 1.91 -18.83 11.11
C ARG A 78 2.02 -19.48 9.74
N PHE A 79 1.41 -18.87 8.73
CA PHE A 79 1.53 -19.32 7.34
C PHE A 79 2.99 -19.24 6.85
N ALA A 80 3.68 -18.12 7.10
CA ALA A 80 5.06 -17.94 6.69
C ALA A 80 6.01 -18.91 7.40
N GLU A 81 5.78 -19.21 8.68
CA GLU A 81 6.53 -20.23 9.42
C GLU A 81 6.35 -21.62 8.77
N LYS A 82 5.10 -22.02 8.55
CA LYS A 82 4.74 -23.33 7.97
C LYS A 82 5.42 -23.58 6.64
N HIS A 83 5.58 -22.53 5.83
CA HIS A 83 6.16 -22.61 4.49
C HIS A 83 7.59 -22.10 4.40
N SER A 84 8.24 -21.83 5.54
CA SER A 84 9.63 -21.33 5.62
C SER A 84 9.87 -20.08 4.75
N LEU A 85 8.94 -19.13 4.79
CA LEU A 85 8.98 -17.89 4.02
C LEU A 85 9.60 -16.76 4.82
N PHE A 86 10.55 -16.05 4.21
CA PHE A 86 11.05 -14.79 4.71
C PHE A 86 9.97 -13.70 4.65
N ILE A 87 9.67 -13.03 5.76
CA ILE A 87 8.68 -11.94 5.78
C ILE A 87 9.37 -10.60 5.47
N LEU A 88 8.84 -9.88 4.48
CA LEU A 88 9.17 -8.49 4.18
C LEU A 88 7.97 -7.60 4.54
N ALA A 89 7.99 -7.00 5.73
CA ALA A 89 6.92 -6.13 6.24
C ALA A 89 7.17 -4.66 5.84
N ASP A 90 6.48 -4.19 4.81
CA ASP A 90 6.46 -2.79 4.40
C ASP A 90 5.48 -1.99 5.26
N GLU A 91 6.04 -1.26 6.22
CA GLU A 91 5.31 -0.54 7.29
C GLU A 91 5.51 0.97 7.16
N VAL A 92 5.75 1.48 5.94
CA VAL A 92 6.02 2.91 5.70
C VAL A 92 4.85 3.83 6.07
N TYR A 93 3.62 3.32 6.08
CA TYR A 93 2.41 4.08 6.42
C TYR A 93 1.95 3.92 7.89
N GLN A 94 2.78 3.36 8.78
CA GLN A 94 2.37 2.96 10.14
C GLN A 94 1.72 4.06 11.00
N GLU A 95 2.02 5.34 10.74
CA GLU A 95 1.45 6.49 11.45
C GLU A 95 0.11 6.98 10.86
N ASN A 96 -0.26 6.54 9.65
CA ASN A 96 -1.48 6.94 8.94
C ASN A 96 -2.61 5.94 9.18
N ILE A 97 -3.22 5.98 10.36
CA ILE A 97 -4.39 5.16 10.71
C ILE A 97 -5.59 6.06 11.00
N TYR A 98 -6.73 5.79 10.38
CA TYR A 98 -7.88 6.71 10.39
C TYR A 98 -9.10 6.15 11.13
N LEU A 99 -9.35 4.84 11.03
CA LEU A 99 -10.48 4.23 11.71
C LEU A 99 -10.26 4.18 13.23
N PRO A 100 -11.26 4.57 14.05
CA PRO A 100 -11.15 4.57 15.52
C PRO A 100 -10.71 3.22 16.11
N ASP A 101 -11.25 2.12 15.59
CA ASP A 101 -10.99 0.76 16.09
C ASP A 101 -9.80 0.07 15.40
N SER A 102 -9.15 0.75 14.46
CA SER A 102 -7.96 0.25 13.79
C SER A 102 -6.70 0.74 14.49
N LYS A 103 -5.72 -0.16 14.61
CA LYS A 103 -4.42 0.15 15.20
C LYS A 103 -3.32 -0.48 14.37
N PHE A 104 -2.22 0.24 14.20
CA PHE A 104 -1.02 -0.35 13.65
C PHE A 104 -0.40 -1.34 14.64
N HIS A 105 -0.13 -2.55 14.16
CA HIS A 105 0.64 -3.57 14.85
C HIS A 105 1.84 -3.89 13.96
N SER A 106 3.06 -3.65 14.45
CA SER A 106 4.23 -4.07 13.69
C SER A 106 4.32 -5.59 13.65
N PHE A 107 4.72 -6.13 12.50
CA PHE A 107 4.96 -7.56 12.34
C PHE A 107 5.96 -8.06 13.37
N LYS A 108 7.02 -7.28 13.65
CA LYS A 108 7.98 -7.60 14.71
C LYS A 108 7.32 -7.78 16.08
N LYS A 109 6.43 -6.86 16.48
CA LYS A 109 5.77 -6.98 17.78
C LYS A 109 4.93 -8.26 17.84
N VAL A 110 4.12 -8.51 16.83
CA VAL A 110 3.23 -9.68 16.81
C VAL A 110 4.03 -10.98 16.77
N LEU A 111 5.09 -11.04 15.96
CA LEU A 111 6.03 -12.16 15.86
C LEU A 111 6.71 -12.47 17.19
N MET A 112 7.13 -11.45 17.94
CA MET A 112 7.73 -11.62 19.27
C MET A 112 6.70 -12.04 20.32
N ASP A 113 5.50 -11.42 20.30
CA ASP A 113 4.40 -11.75 21.22
C ASP A 113 3.91 -13.21 21.04
N LEU A 114 3.97 -13.76 19.81
CA LEU A 114 3.61 -15.15 19.52
C LEU A 114 4.57 -16.18 20.14
N GLY A 115 5.80 -15.78 20.49
CA GLY A 115 6.80 -16.67 21.08
C GLY A 115 7.30 -17.77 20.13
N SER A 116 7.90 -18.82 20.69
CA SER A 116 8.46 -19.93 19.91
C SER A 116 7.36 -20.74 19.21
N PRO A 117 7.56 -21.18 17.95
CA PRO A 117 8.78 -21.03 17.13
C PRO A 117 8.90 -19.69 16.36
N TYR A 118 7.84 -18.87 16.35
CA TYR A 118 7.71 -17.69 15.50
C TYR A 118 8.74 -16.59 15.80
N ASN A 119 9.07 -16.38 17.07
CA ASN A 119 10.05 -15.37 17.50
C ASN A 119 11.49 -15.63 17.00
N HIS A 120 11.75 -16.80 16.41
CA HIS A 120 13.02 -17.15 15.76
C HIS A 120 13.04 -16.96 14.24
N MET A 121 11.91 -16.61 13.63
CA MET A 121 11.82 -16.43 12.18
C MET A 121 12.65 -15.24 11.70
N GLU A 122 13.24 -15.39 10.51
CA GLU A 122 13.91 -14.33 9.78
C GLU A 122 12.89 -13.35 9.17
N MET A 123 13.11 -12.05 9.36
CA MET A 123 12.19 -11.02 8.84
C MET A 123 12.93 -9.70 8.60
N ALA A 124 12.44 -8.95 7.61
CA ALA A 124 12.75 -7.55 7.40
C ALA A 124 11.50 -6.66 7.61
N SER A 125 11.64 -5.58 8.38
CA SER A 125 10.63 -4.50 8.48
C SER A 125 11.17 -3.22 7.85
N PHE A 126 10.34 -2.46 7.14
CA PHE A 126 10.73 -1.22 6.45
C PHE A 126 9.98 0.00 6.98
N HIS A 127 10.69 1.12 7.16
CA HIS A 127 10.08 2.40 7.49
C HIS A 127 10.75 3.56 6.75
N SER A 128 10.02 4.67 6.54
CA SER A 128 10.48 5.77 5.70
C SER A 128 9.98 7.12 6.18
N ALA A 129 10.83 8.15 6.04
CA ALA A 129 10.50 9.55 6.25
C ALA A 129 9.50 10.10 5.21
N SER A 130 9.24 9.37 4.12
CA SER A 130 8.51 9.92 2.99
C SER A 130 7.00 10.01 3.19
N LYS A 131 6.46 9.24 4.13
CA LYS A 131 5.01 9.04 4.32
C LYS A 131 4.57 9.68 5.63
N GLY A 132 3.48 9.25 6.25
CA GLY A 132 3.09 9.79 7.56
C GLY A 132 2.55 11.21 7.49
N TRP A 133 2.34 11.78 8.67
CA TRP A 133 2.03 13.21 8.84
C TRP A 133 3.26 14.11 8.61
N HIS A 134 4.47 13.54 8.61
CA HIS A 134 5.73 14.25 8.34
C HIS A 134 5.95 14.50 6.84
N GLY A 135 5.75 13.52 5.95
CA GLY A 135 5.69 13.76 4.50
C GLY A 135 6.99 14.20 3.82
N GLU A 136 8.15 13.82 4.38
CA GLU A 136 9.49 14.30 3.99
C GLU A 136 10.10 13.54 2.79
N CYS A 137 9.33 13.36 1.72
CA CYS A 137 9.69 12.47 0.61
C CYS A 137 10.97 12.87 -0.16
N GLY A 138 11.28 14.16 -0.21
CA GLY A 138 12.50 14.70 -0.82
C GLY A 138 13.76 14.42 -0.01
N SER A 139 13.63 14.17 1.29
CA SER A 139 14.76 13.93 2.20
C SER A 139 15.41 12.56 2.00
N ARG A 140 14.72 11.63 1.34
CA ARG A 140 15.18 10.25 1.05
C ARG A 140 15.69 9.50 2.28
N GLY A 141 15.06 9.75 3.44
CA GLY A 141 15.32 9.03 4.69
C GLY A 141 14.49 7.75 4.81
N ALA A 142 15.13 6.65 5.19
CA ALA A 142 14.49 5.38 5.50
C ALA A 142 15.41 4.51 6.35
N TYR A 143 14.84 3.51 7.02
CA TYR A 143 15.59 2.39 7.58
C TYR A 143 14.85 1.07 7.29
N TYR A 144 15.58 -0.01 7.44
CA TYR A 144 14.98 -1.33 7.59
C TYR A 144 15.58 -2.00 8.83
N GLU A 145 14.82 -2.89 9.46
CA GLU A 145 15.29 -3.74 10.55
C GLU A 145 15.33 -5.19 10.08
N LEU A 146 16.45 -5.87 10.36
CA LEU A 146 16.65 -7.28 10.08
C LEU A 146 16.75 -8.07 11.39
N ILE A 147 15.80 -8.97 11.64
CA ILE A 147 15.77 -9.82 12.84
C ILE A 147 16.09 -11.27 12.50
N ASN A 148 16.77 -11.97 13.41
CA ASN A 148 17.12 -13.40 13.35
C ASN A 148 17.88 -13.87 12.10
N ILE A 149 18.36 -12.95 11.27
CA ILE A 149 19.04 -13.26 10.01
C ILE A 149 20.30 -14.10 10.23
N ASP A 150 20.46 -15.13 9.40
CA ASP A 150 21.67 -15.91 9.30
C ASP A 150 22.92 -15.03 9.12
N LYS A 151 24.03 -15.43 9.75
CA LYS A 151 25.24 -14.60 9.80
C LYS A 151 25.84 -14.37 8.41
N ASP A 152 25.78 -15.36 7.52
CA ASP A 152 26.34 -15.27 6.18
C ASP A 152 25.45 -14.38 5.30
N VAL A 153 24.13 -14.48 5.44
CA VAL A 153 23.17 -13.58 4.78
C VAL A 153 23.41 -12.13 5.22
N ARG A 154 23.56 -11.88 6.53
CA ARG A 154 23.88 -10.54 7.06
C ARG A 154 25.19 -10.01 6.51
N MET A 155 26.20 -10.85 6.34
CA MET A 155 27.47 -10.46 5.73
C MET A 155 27.29 -10.01 4.27
N GLN A 156 26.48 -10.73 3.47
CA GLN A 156 26.21 -10.34 2.09
C GLN A 156 25.43 -9.02 1.99
N VAL A 157 24.46 -8.80 2.88
CA VAL A 157 23.71 -7.52 2.96
C VAL A 157 24.66 -6.36 3.27
N ASN A 158 25.53 -6.50 4.26
CA ASN A 158 26.51 -5.47 4.60
C ASN A 158 27.48 -5.19 3.45
N LYS A 159 27.94 -6.24 2.77
CA LYS A 159 28.79 -6.11 1.58
C LYS A 159 28.09 -5.31 0.48
N LEU A 160 26.84 -5.64 0.16
CA LEU A 160 26.03 -4.93 -0.83
C LEU A 160 25.88 -3.44 -0.50
N ILE A 161 25.53 -3.12 0.75
CA ILE A 161 25.29 -1.74 1.18
C ILE A 161 26.58 -0.93 1.22
N SER A 162 27.69 -1.55 1.63
CA SER A 162 29.00 -0.88 1.68
C SER A 162 29.48 -0.44 0.28
N ALA A 163 29.08 -1.14 -0.78
CA ALA A 163 29.37 -0.74 -2.16
C ALA A 163 28.64 0.56 -2.57
N CYS A 164 27.54 0.91 -1.88
CA CYS A 164 26.83 2.17 -2.05
C CYS A 164 27.34 3.28 -1.12
N LEU A 165 28.45 3.07 -0.39
CA LEU A 165 29.00 3.93 0.66
C LEU A 165 28.07 4.07 1.88
N CYS A 166 27.05 4.95 1.78
CA CYS A 166 26.02 5.16 2.78
C CYS A 166 24.85 5.96 2.18
N SER A 167 23.71 5.98 2.88
CA SER A 167 22.62 6.92 2.56
C SER A 167 23.02 8.35 2.95
N SER A 168 22.32 9.35 2.40
CA SER A 168 22.62 10.76 2.70
C SER A 168 22.52 11.05 4.21
N SER A 169 23.49 11.81 4.73
CA SER A 169 23.48 12.22 6.14
C SER A 169 22.24 13.03 6.50
N TRP A 170 21.70 13.81 5.55
CA TRP A 170 20.41 14.49 5.69
C TRP A 170 19.26 13.50 5.90
N GLY A 171 19.12 12.47 5.05
CA GLY A 171 18.07 11.47 5.19
C GLY A 171 18.18 10.70 6.50
N GLN A 172 19.40 10.43 6.96
CA GLN A 172 19.66 9.82 8.27
C GLN A 172 19.25 10.75 9.43
N ALA A 173 19.58 12.05 9.36
CA ALA A 173 19.19 13.03 10.37
C ALA A 173 17.66 13.19 10.49
N VAL A 174 16.97 13.26 9.34
CA VAL A 174 15.50 13.31 9.30
C VAL A 174 14.89 12.05 9.92
N MET A 175 15.40 10.86 9.59
CA MET A 175 14.93 9.63 10.25
C MET A 175 15.21 9.64 11.75
N GLY A 176 16.37 10.14 12.18
CA GLY A 176 16.72 10.29 13.59
C GLY A 176 15.72 11.16 14.36
N ALA A 177 15.25 12.26 13.75
CA ALA A 177 14.21 13.12 14.33
C ALA A 177 12.83 12.44 14.36
N ILE A 178 12.46 11.71 13.30
CA ILE A 178 11.17 11.01 13.22
C ILE A 178 11.05 9.92 14.29
N ILE A 179 12.10 9.13 14.52
CA ILE A 179 12.07 8.03 15.50
C ILE A 179 12.35 8.49 16.93
N ASN A 180 12.78 9.74 17.12
CA ASN A 180 12.98 10.37 18.43
C ASN A 180 12.20 11.68 18.52
N PRO A 181 10.85 11.63 18.48
CA PRO A 181 10.04 12.83 18.60
C PRO A 181 10.20 13.48 20.00
N PRO A 182 9.82 14.76 20.15
CA PRO A 182 9.80 15.42 21.44
C PRO A 182 9.04 14.63 22.49
N LYS A 183 9.50 14.67 23.74
CA LYS A 183 8.93 13.94 24.88
C LYS A 183 8.17 14.88 25.84
N GLU A 184 7.24 14.31 26.60
CA GLU A 184 6.50 15.06 27.62
C GLU A 184 7.47 15.77 28.59
N GLY A 185 7.25 17.07 28.78
CA GLY A 185 8.14 17.96 29.55
C GLY A 185 9.14 18.76 28.69
N GLU A 186 9.35 18.43 27.42
CA GLU A 186 10.19 19.23 26.51
C GLU A 186 9.41 20.41 25.92
N GLN A 187 10.13 21.52 25.63
CA GLN A 187 9.53 22.79 25.20
C GLN A 187 8.62 22.66 23.96
N SER A 188 8.98 21.81 23.01
CA SER A 188 8.26 21.63 21.75
C SER A 188 7.18 20.55 21.79
N TYR A 189 7.05 19.78 22.87
CA TYR A 189 6.18 18.59 22.92
C TYR A 189 4.71 18.91 22.66
N GLU A 190 4.15 19.90 23.34
CA GLU A 190 2.73 20.25 23.17
C GLU A 190 2.43 20.77 21.77
N LEU A 191 3.35 21.54 21.18
CA LEU A 191 3.23 22.01 19.81
C LEU A 191 3.29 20.85 18.81
N TYR A 192 4.30 19.99 18.94
CA TYR A 192 4.46 18.78 18.12
C TYR A 192 3.21 17.89 18.17
N LYS A 193 2.69 17.62 19.38
CA LYS A 193 1.51 16.79 19.58
C LYS A 193 0.28 17.40 18.93
N LYS A 194 0.10 18.72 19.06
CA LYS A 194 -1.00 19.45 18.43
C LYS A 194 -0.93 19.36 16.91
N GLU A 195 0.22 19.73 16.31
CA GLU A 195 0.39 19.73 14.85
C GLU A 195 0.23 18.34 14.24
N ARG A 196 0.86 17.31 14.85
CA ARG A 196 0.69 15.91 14.44
C ARG A 196 -0.78 15.50 14.47
N THR A 197 -1.48 15.80 15.56
CA THR A 197 -2.89 15.44 15.73
C THR A 197 -3.78 16.16 14.71
N ASP A 198 -3.56 17.45 14.49
CA ASP A 198 -4.31 18.25 13.51
C ASP A 198 -4.14 17.72 12.08
N VAL A 199 -2.91 17.36 11.68
CA VAL A 199 -2.63 16.77 10.36
C VAL A 199 -3.33 15.42 10.21
N LEU A 200 -3.21 14.53 11.19
CA LEU A 200 -3.84 13.20 11.15
C LEU A 200 -5.37 13.30 11.13
N ASN A 201 -5.96 14.21 11.91
CA ASN A 201 -7.41 14.45 11.91
C ASN A 201 -7.90 14.94 10.55
N ARG A 202 -7.17 15.86 9.92
CA ARG A 202 -7.49 16.32 8.56
C ARG A 202 -7.36 15.19 7.54
N LEU A 203 -6.32 14.36 7.63
CA LEU A 203 -6.20 13.20 6.74
C LEU A 203 -7.35 12.20 6.92
N LYS A 204 -7.76 11.95 8.17
CA LYS A 204 -8.92 11.11 8.49
C LYS A 204 -10.22 11.65 7.89
N GLU A 205 -10.49 12.94 8.03
CA GLU A 205 -11.67 13.58 7.42
C GLU A 205 -11.67 13.39 5.90
N LYS A 206 -10.51 13.59 5.26
CA LYS A 206 -10.35 13.42 3.82
C LYS A 206 -10.48 11.96 3.37
N ALA A 207 -10.02 11.01 4.18
CA ALA A 207 -10.14 9.56 3.95
C ALA A 207 -11.61 9.10 3.94
N ASN A 208 -12.42 9.57 4.89
CA ASN A 208 -13.85 9.29 4.90
C ASN A 208 -14.52 9.91 3.67
N LEU A 209 -14.26 11.20 3.44
CA LEU A 209 -14.88 11.95 2.36
C LEU A 209 -14.60 11.33 0.99
N VAL A 210 -13.38 10.89 0.70
CA VAL A 210 -13.08 10.28 -0.62
C VAL A 210 -13.88 9.01 -0.86
N SER A 211 -13.99 8.13 0.14
CA SER A 211 -14.75 6.88 0.01
C SER A 211 -16.25 7.13 -0.16
N GLU A 212 -16.82 8.06 0.61
CA GLU A 212 -18.23 8.46 0.47
C GLU A 212 -18.52 9.06 -0.90
N LEU A 213 -17.63 9.93 -1.39
CA LEU A 213 -17.79 10.59 -2.67
C LEU A 213 -17.75 9.59 -3.83
N PHE A 214 -16.79 8.66 -3.87
CA PHE A 214 -16.77 7.64 -4.93
C PHE A 214 -17.96 6.68 -4.85
N ASN A 215 -18.36 6.26 -3.65
CA ASN A 215 -19.56 5.40 -3.47
C ASN A 215 -20.87 6.10 -3.86
N SER A 216 -20.88 7.43 -4.00
CA SER A 216 -22.04 8.18 -4.49
C SER A 216 -22.13 8.29 -6.01
N ILE A 217 -21.17 7.73 -6.75
CA ILE A 217 -21.12 7.77 -8.22
C ILE A 217 -21.62 6.42 -8.76
N GLU A 218 -22.50 6.44 -9.77
CA GLU A 218 -23.01 5.22 -10.42
C GLU A 218 -21.84 4.34 -10.89
N GLY A 219 -21.93 3.02 -10.68
CA GLY A 219 -20.90 2.08 -11.13
C GLY A 219 -19.57 2.15 -10.38
N PHE A 220 -19.47 2.94 -9.30
CA PHE A 220 -18.29 2.99 -8.44
C PHE A 220 -18.52 2.27 -7.11
N GLN A 221 -17.50 1.55 -6.67
CA GLN A 221 -17.45 0.96 -5.34
C GLN A 221 -16.08 1.25 -4.72
N CYS A 222 -16.06 1.82 -3.52
CA CYS A 222 -14.84 2.22 -2.84
C CYS A 222 -14.86 1.69 -1.40
N ASN A 223 -13.92 0.80 -1.11
CA ASN A 223 -13.67 0.35 0.25
C ASN A 223 -13.25 1.54 1.13
N THR A 224 -13.49 1.38 2.43
CA THR A 224 -13.08 2.38 3.42
C THR A 224 -11.56 2.53 3.42
N VAL A 225 -11.09 3.77 3.40
CA VAL A 225 -9.66 4.10 3.53
C VAL A 225 -9.29 4.05 5.01
N MET A 226 -8.84 2.89 5.48
CA MET A 226 -8.48 2.66 6.88
C MET A 226 -7.17 3.36 7.29
N GLY A 227 -6.27 3.55 6.34
CA GLY A 227 -4.96 4.15 6.53
C GLY A 227 -4.27 4.56 5.22
N ALA A 228 -2.96 4.80 5.28
CA ALA A 228 -2.14 5.28 4.17
C ALA A 228 -2.65 6.61 3.56
N MET A 229 -2.56 6.81 2.24
CA MET A 229 -2.92 8.09 1.60
C MET A 229 -3.72 7.92 0.30
N TYR A 230 -4.28 6.74 0.08
CA TYR A 230 -4.87 6.34 -1.20
C TYR A 230 -6.22 5.67 -1.01
N ALA A 231 -7.09 5.89 -1.98
CA ALA A 231 -8.25 5.06 -2.21
C ALA A 231 -8.06 4.32 -3.54
N PHE A 232 -8.64 3.13 -3.64
CA PHE A 232 -8.57 2.29 -4.82
C PHE A 232 -9.98 1.84 -5.25
N PRO A 233 -10.84 2.79 -5.66
CA PRO A 233 -12.19 2.47 -6.09
C PRO A 233 -12.20 1.55 -7.31
N ARG A 234 -13.13 0.60 -7.31
CA ARG A 234 -13.56 -0.18 -8.46
C ARG A 234 -14.56 0.62 -9.29
N VAL A 235 -14.45 0.47 -10.61
CA VAL A 235 -15.36 1.05 -11.59
C VAL A 235 -15.89 -0.02 -12.53
N ASP A 236 -17.21 -0.09 -12.66
CA ASP A 236 -17.89 -0.96 -13.61
C ASP A 236 -17.89 -0.26 -14.99
N LEU A 237 -16.97 -0.68 -15.86
CA LEU A 237 -16.84 -0.12 -17.20
C LEU A 237 -17.82 -0.79 -18.18
N PRO A 238 -18.52 -0.02 -19.04
CA PRO A 238 -19.37 -0.58 -20.08
C PRO A 238 -18.61 -1.51 -21.03
N GLN A 239 -19.25 -2.58 -21.49
CA GLN A 239 -18.63 -3.56 -22.38
C GLN A 239 -18.08 -2.94 -23.67
N ARG A 240 -18.80 -1.96 -24.26
CA ARG A 240 -18.32 -1.25 -25.46
C ARG A 240 -17.03 -0.46 -25.19
N ALA A 241 -16.89 0.16 -24.01
CA ALA A 241 -15.64 0.82 -23.62
C ALA A 241 -14.49 -0.18 -23.45
N ILE A 242 -14.76 -1.34 -22.84
CA ILE A 242 -13.78 -2.42 -22.67
C ILE A 242 -13.30 -2.93 -24.04
N GLU A 243 -14.22 -3.17 -24.98
CA GLU A 243 -13.91 -3.61 -26.34
C GLU A 243 -13.15 -2.54 -27.13
N HIS A 244 -13.53 -1.28 -26.98
CA HIS A 244 -12.82 -0.18 -27.60
C HIS A 244 -11.38 -0.08 -27.10
N ALA A 245 -11.17 -0.13 -25.78
CA ALA A 245 -9.83 -0.13 -25.19
C ALA A 245 -8.99 -1.31 -25.71
N LYS A 246 -9.56 -2.52 -25.80
CA LYS A 246 -8.91 -3.70 -26.39
C LYS A 246 -8.53 -3.48 -27.86
N SER A 247 -9.41 -2.87 -28.66
CA SER A 247 -9.12 -2.54 -30.07
C SER A 247 -7.92 -1.58 -30.22
N LYS A 248 -7.68 -0.74 -29.21
CA LYS A 248 -6.54 0.17 -29.10
C LYS A 248 -5.31 -0.45 -28.42
N LYS A 249 -5.35 -1.75 -28.08
CA LYS A 249 -4.31 -2.46 -27.30
C LYS A 249 -4.02 -1.77 -25.96
N MET A 250 -5.05 -1.21 -25.33
CA MET A 250 -4.98 -0.51 -24.06
C MET A 250 -5.80 -1.25 -23.00
N ALA A 251 -5.35 -1.22 -21.74
CA ALA A 251 -6.15 -1.71 -20.62
C ALA A 251 -7.42 -0.84 -20.46
N PRO A 252 -8.59 -1.42 -20.14
CA PRO A 252 -9.84 -0.64 -20.05
C PRO A 252 -9.80 0.49 -19.02
N ASP A 253 -9.19 0.27 -17.87
CA ASP A 253 -9.01 1.30 -16.84
C ASP A 253 -8.02 2.39 -17.25
N ALA A 254 -6.97 2.06 -18.01
CA ALA A 254 -6.07 3.02 -18.60
C ALA A 254 -6.81 3.92 -19.61
N PHE A 255 -7.65 3.33 -20.47
CA PHE A 255 -8.50 4.10 -21.39
C PHE A 255 -9.40 5.07 -20.64
N TYR A 256 -10.12 4.60 -19.61
CA TYR A 256 -10.94 5.46 -18.76
C TYR A 256 -10.13 6.60 -18.10
N CYS A 257 -8.94 6.31 -17.60
CA CYS A 257 -8.09 7.31 -16.94
C CYS A 257 -7.51 8.35 -17.93
N PHE A 258 -7.19 7.95 -19.16
CA PHE A 258 -6.77 8.89 -20.21
C PHE A 258 -7.91 9.80 -20.64
N GLU A 259 -9.11 9.25 -20.87
CA GLU A 259 -10.31 10.03 -21.18
C GLU A 259 -10.63 11.04 -20.06
N LEU A 260 -10.51 10.62 -18.80
CA LEU A 260 -10.68 11.49 -17.64
C LEU A 260 -9.66 12.64 -17.65
N LEU A 261 -8.38 12.32 -17.86
CA LEU A 261 -7.31 13.29 -17.92
C LEU A 261 -7.54 14.32 -19.03
N GLU A 262 -7.85 13.87 -20.24
CA GLU A 262 -8.04 14.73 -21.40
C GLU A 262 -9.25 15.67 -21.25
N LYS A 263 -10.36 15.16 -20.68
CA LYS A 263 -11.60 15.95 -20.54
C LYS A 263 -11.64 16.84 -19.30
N THR A 264 -10.87 16.53 -18.25
CA THR A 264 -10.99 17.22 -16.94
C THR A 264 -9.69 17.77 -16.38
N GLY A 265 -8.54 17.31 -16.86
CA GLY A 265 -7.23 17.56 -16.26
C GLY A 265 -6.94 16.74 -15.00
N ILE A 266 -7.85 15.86 -14.58
CA ILE A 266 -7.66 15.00 -13.39
C ILE A 266 -6.77 13.81 -13.77
N CYS A 267 -5.55 13.78 -13.22
CA CYS A 267 -4.60 12.69 -13.43
C CYS A 267 -4.66 11.68 -12.27
N VAL A 268 -5.18 10.49 -12.55
CA VAL A 268 -5.19 9.33 -11.63
C VAL A 268 -4.38 8.20 -12.25
N VAL A 269 -4.03 7.19 -11.45
CA VAL A 269 -3.26 6.04 -11.94
C VAL A 269 -4.21 4.86 -12.17
N PRO A 270 -4.23 4.24 -13.36
CA PRO A 270 -5.12 3.12 -13.64
C PRO A 270 -4.75 1.88 -12.82
N GLY A 271 -5.75 1.07 -12.49
CA GLY A 271 -5.62 -0.15 -11.70
C GLY A 271 -4.66 -1.18 -12.32
N SER A 272 -4.61 -1.25 -13.64
CA SER A 272 -3.68 -2.07 -14.42
C SER A 272 -2.21 -1.81 -14.08
N GLY A 273 -1.85 -0.60 -13.64
CA GLY A 273 -0.51 -0.28 -13.13
C GLY A 273 -0.17 -0.96 -11.81
N PHE A 274 -1.17 -1.33 -11.01
CA PHE A 274 -1.03 -2.00 -9.71
C PHE A 274 -1.34 -3.51 -9.78
N LYS A 275 -1.75 -4.01 -10.96
CA LYS A 275 -2.46 -5.29 -11.12
C LYS A 275 -3.78 -5.31 -10.32
N GLN A 276 -4.67 -6.20 -10.72
CA GLN A 276 -5.98 -6.39 -10.08
C GLN A 276 -6.53 -7.78 -10.47
N ARG A 277 -7.62 -8.22 -9.83
CA ARG A 277 -8.29 -9.45 -10.23
C ARG A 277 -8.75 -9.35 -11.70
N PRO A 278 -8.55 -10.40 -12.53
CA PRO A 278 -9.03 -10.40 -13.91
C PRO A 278 -10.54 -10.07 -13.98
N GLY A 279 -10.92 -9.20 -14.90
CA GLY A 279 -12.31 -8.76 -15.07
C GLY A 279 -12.73 -7.59 -14.17
N THR A 280 -11.88 -7.16 -13.23
CA THR A 280 -12.11 -5.95 -12.42
C THR A 280 -11.31 -4.77 -12.96
N HIS A 281 -11.78 -3.55 -12.71
CA HIS A 281 -11.17 -2.31 -13.15
C HIS A 281 -11.16 -1.29 -12.02
N HIS A 282 -10.01 -0.65 -11.79
CA HIS A 282 -9.84 0.29 -10.69
C HIS A 282 -9.07 1.53 -11.13
N LEU A 283 -9.03 2.52 -10.26
CA LEU A 283 -8.09 3.63 -10.33
C LEU A 283 -7.58 3.94 -8.93
N ARG A 284 -6.34 4.43 -8.82
CA ARG A 284 -5.82 4.98 -7.57
C ARG A 284 -5.95 6.49 -7.56
N THR A 285 -6.58 7.00 -6.52
CA THR A 285 -6.64 8.43 -6.19
C THR A 285 -6.00 8.70 -4.83
N THR A 286 -5.80 9.97 -4.49
CA THR A 286 -5.14 10.39 -3.24
C THR A 286 -6.04 11.25 -2.37
N ILE A 287 -5.85 11.16 -1.05
CA ILE A 287 -6.52 12.02 -0.05
C ILE A 287 -5.70 13.28 0.28
N LEU A 288 -4.64 13.57 -0.48
CA LEU A 288 -3.75 14.70 -0.22
C LEU A 288 -4.39 16.08 -0.49
N PRO A 289 -5.17 16.30 -1.56
CA PRO A 289 -5.72 17.61 -1.86
C PRO A 289 -6.54 18.20 -0.69
N PRO A 290 -6.59 19.53 -0.55
CA PRO A 290 -7.51 20.20 0.38
C PRO A 290 -8.97 19.81 0.13
N ILE A 291 -9.81 19.83 1.18
CA ILE A 291 -11.22 19.39 1.11
C ILE A 291 -12.02 20.11 0.03
N ASN A 292 -11.85 21.43 -0.09
CA ASN A 292 -12.53 22.22 -1.12
C ASN A 292 -12.12 21.80 -2.54
N GLN A 293 -10.85 21.46 -2.77
CA GLN A 293 -10.37 20.97 -4.07
C GLN A 293 -10.86 19.54 -4.35
N MET A 294 -10.98 18.69 -3.33
CA MET A 294 -11.56 17.35 -3.52
C MET A 294 -13.04 17.42 -3.91
N LYS A 295 -13.80 18.37 -3.33
CA LYS A 295 -15.20 18.60 -3.74
C LYS A 295 -15.29 19.03 -5.21
N ASP A 296 -14.48 20.00 -5.63
CA ASP A 296 -14.41 20.43 -7.05
C ASP A 296 -13.98 19.28 -7.97
N MET A 297 -12.96 18.50 -7.58
CA MET A 297 -12.51 17.33 -8.32
C MET A 297 -13.66 16.33 -8.53
N VAL A 298 -14.45 16.05 -7.50
CA VAL A 298 -15.54 15.08 -7.60
C VAL A 298 -16.69 15.56 -8.46
N GLU A 299 -17.02 16.85 -8.45
CA GLU A 299 -18.05 17.38 -9.37
C GLU A 299 -17.62 17.24 -10.83
N ARG A 300 -16.37 17.60 -11.15
CA ARG A 300 -15.81 17.40 -12.50
C ARG A 300 -15.75 15.92 -12.88
N PHE A 301 -15.34 15.07 -11.94
CA PHE A 301 -15.28 13.63 -12.13
C PHE A 301 -16.67 13.06 -12.41
N ARG A 302 -17.70 13.47 -11.65
CA ARG A 302 -19.09 13.02 -11.83
C ARG A 302 -19.62 13.43 -13.18
N ALA A 303 -19.41 14.68 -13.58
CA ALA A 303 -19.81 15.17 -14.90
C ALA A 303 -19.16 14.37 -16.04
N PHE A 304 -17.84 14.13 -15.93
CA PHE A 304 -17.12 13.26 -16.87
C PHE A 304 -17.67 11.84 -16.87
N HIS A 305 -17.85 11.22 -15.71
CA HIS A 305 -18.27 9.84 -15.60
C HIS A 305 -19.66 9.62 -16.22
N THR A 306 -20.61 10.52 -15.93
CA THR A 306 -21.95 10.48 -16.54
C THR A 306 -21.87 10.61 -18.07
N ALA A 307 -21.06 11.53 -18.59
CA ALA A 307 -20.86 11.67 -20.03
C ALA A 307 -20.21 10.42 -20.64
N PHE A 308 -19.22 9.85 -19.98
CA PHE A 308 -18.56 8.61 -20.39
C PHE A 308 -19.56 7.45 -20.45
N LEU A 309 -20.38 7.27 -19.41
CA LEU A 309 -21.43 6.25 -19.43
C LEU A 309 -22.42 6.48 -20.57
N ASN A 310 -22.86 7.70 -20.83
CA ASN A 310 -23.79 7.97 -21.94
C ASN A 310 -23.19 7.67 -23.32
N GLU A 311 -21.88 7.87 -23.49
CA GLU A 311 -21.17 7.58 -24.74
C GLU A 311 -20.97 6.07 -24.96
N TRP A 312 -20.69 5.34 -23.88
CA TRP A 312 -20.23 3.94 -23.94
C TRP A 312 -21.22 2.89 -23.43
N LYS A 313 -22.36 3.28 -22.85
CA LYS A 313 -23.46 2.37 -22.48
C LYS A 313 -23.97 1.57 -23.69
#